data_AF-A0A432WQQ6-F1
#
_entry.id   AF-A0A432WQQ6-F1
#
_cell.length_a   1.000
_cell.length_b   1.000
_cell.length_c   1.000
_cell.angle_alpha   90.00
_cell.angle_beta   90.00
_cell.angle_gamma   90.00
#
_symmetry.space_group_name_H-M   'P 1'
#
loop_
_entity.id
_entity.type
_entity.pdbx_description
1 polymer ?
#
loop_
_entity_poly.entity_id
_entity_poly.type
_entity_poly.pdbx_seq_one_letter_code
_entity_poly.pdbx_strand_id
1 'polypeptide(L)'
;MTKSEYHKSVGALRTKYQQSINDVFIWSSLAIEALEGALGDEALLTAKKFPVPSKKPEKKVNRTKEQVAKIVQNAKEHELHKSIFSYLVAQVEAFLNEVLSLALRFDEKKLKTRIQGVDHIKKIDVNEVIDRPSRSELIESLIEKELISLFYAAPTLQFQYMEIVLDIELEEDLKSSWIEIKASRDLLVHNSSLINRIYIKKAVDFARGSEGQKLIMDRNYMNESLANMKSLIGRISSRVQKNAKSA
;
A
#
# COMPACT_ATOMS: atom_id res chain seq x y z
N MET A 1 22.83 -2.22 -15.37
CA MET A 1 21.89 -3.36 -15.34
C MET A 1 21.49 -3.71 -16.77
N THR A 2 21.54 -4.99 -17.13
CA THR A 2 21.11 -5.48 -18.46
C THR A 2 19.58 -5.60 -18.55
N LYS A 3 19.04 -5.66 -19.78
CA LYS A 3 17.60 -5.88 -20.03
C LYS A 3 17.10 -7.19 -19.39
N SER A 4 17.92 -8.25 -19.42
CA SER A 4 17.58 -9.55 -18.82
C SER A 4 17.51 -9.46 -17.29
N GLU A 5 18.50 -8.83 -16.65
CA GLU A 5 18.51 -8.59 -15.21
C GLU A 5 17.32 -7.74 -14.76
N TYR A 6 16.99 -6.68 -15.50
CA TYR A 6 15.82 -5.84 -15.24
C TYR A 6 14.53 -6.67 -15.18
N HIS A 7 14.24 -7.46 -16.22
CA HIS A 7 13.00 -8.26 -16.25
C HIS A 7 12.97 -9.38 -15.22
N LYS A 8 14.12 -9.98 -14.91
CA LYS A 8 14.25 -10.97 -13.83
C LYS A 8 13.93 -10.31 -12.48
N SER A 9 14.47 -9.12 -12.22
CA SER A 9 14.20 -8.36 -11.00
C SER A 9 12.73 -7.97 -10.87
N VAL A 10 12.10 -7.48 -11.95
CA VAL A 10 10.64 -7.21 -11.96
C VAL A 10 9.82 -8.47 -11.65
N GLY A 11 10.21 -9.61 -12.21
CA GLY A 11 9.58 -10.91 -11.93
C GLY A 11 9.76 -11.34 -10.47
N ALA A 12 10.93 -11.13 -9.89
CA ALA A 12 11.20 -11.41 -8.48
C ALA A 12 10.38 -10.51 -7.55
N LEU A 13 10.25 -9.20 -7.87
CA LEU A 13 9.37 -8.28 -7.14
C LEU A 13 7.92 -8.75 -7.16
N ARG A 14 7.41 -9.16 -8.33
CA ARG A 14 6.05 -9.73 -8.45
C ARG A 14 5.84 -10.88 -7.47
N THR A 15 6.75 -11.86 -7.48
CA THR A 15 6.66 -13.04 -6.61
C THR A 15 6.74 -12.66 -5.15
N LYS A 16 7.72 -11.84 -4.75
CA LYS A 16 7.90 -11.35 -3.36
C LYS A 16 6.62 -10.71 -2.83
N TYR A 17 6.06 -9.77 -3.58
CA TYR A 17 4.90 -9.01 -3.11
C TYR A 17 3.59 -9.79 -3.17
N GLN A 18 3.37 -10.62 -4.19
CA GLN A 18 2.20 -11.51 -4.21
C GLN A 18 2.26 -12.57 -3.10
N GLN A 19 3.44 -13.12 -2.80
CA GLN A 19 3.63 -14.02 -1.67
C GLN A 19 3.35 -13.30 -0.35
N SER A 20 3.89 -12.09 -0.15
CA SER A 20 3.61 -11.31 1.05
C SER A 20 2.11 -11.04 1.26
N ILE A 21 1.37 -10.70 0.20
CA ILE A 21 -0.10 -10.54 0.29
C ILE A 21 -0.79 -11.84 0.69
N ASN A 22 -0.38 -12.98 0.11
CA ASN A 22 -0.94 -14.29 0.46
C ASN A 22 -0.65 -14.64 1.91
N ASP A 23 0.61 -14.47 2.35
CA ASP A 23 1.03 -14.78 3.72
C ASP A 23 0.25 -13.93 4.72
N VAL A 24 0.03 -12.64 4.41
CA VAL A 24 -0.82 -11.75 5.21
C VAL A 24 -2.24 -12.25 5.30
N PHE A 25 -2.83 -12.67 4.20
CA PHE A 25 -4.17 -13.23 4.19
C PHE A 25 -4.28 -14.51 5.02
N ILE A 26 -3.28 -15.40 4.93
CA ILE A 26 -3.23 -16.66 5.67
C ILE A 26 -3.15 -16.40 7.17
N TRP A 27 -2.14 -15.66 7.65
CA TRP A 27 -1.99 -15.46 9.09
C TRP A 27 -3.13 -14.61 9.66
N SER A 28 -3.67 -13.67 8.90
CA SER A 28 -4.81 -12.87 9.39
C SER A 28 -6.09 -13.68 9.53
N SER A 29 -6.33 -14.64 8.63
CA SER A 29 -7.44 -15.57 8.76
C SER A 29 -7.31 -16.41 10.04
N LEU A 30 -6.10 -16.94 10.30
CA LEU A 30 -5.80 -17.66 11.54
C LEU A 30 -5.97 -16.78 12.79
N ALA A 31 -5.58 -15.50 12.72
CA ALA A 31 -5.75 -14.56 13.82
C ALA A 31 -7.23 -14.26 14.11
N ILE A 32 -8.08 -14.15 13.08
CA ILE A 32 -9.52 -13.98 13.23
C ILE A 32 -10.15 -15.21 13.90
N GLU A 33 -9.79 -16.41 13.45
CA GLU A 33 -10.25 -17.68 14.06
C GLU A 33 -9.82 -17.79 15.53
N ALA A 34 -8.58 -17.40 15.84
CA ALA A 34 -8.08 -17.39 17.23
C ALA A 34 -8.86 -16.41 18.11
N LEU A 35 -9.21 -15.22 17.58
CA LEU A 35 -10.05 -14.25 18.30
C LEU A 35 -11.47 -14.78 18.52
N GLU A 36 -12.01 -15.55 17.58
CA GLU A 36 -13.28 -16.24 17.76
C GLU A 36 -13.22 -17.29 18.86
N GLY A 37 -12.19 -18.12 18.88
CA GLY A 37 -11.94 -19.07 19.98
C GLY A 37 -11.78 -18.38 21.33
N ALA A 38 -11.10 -17.23 21.39
CA ALA A 38 -10.91 -16.46 22.62
C ALA A 38 -12.22 -15.92 23.23
N LEU A 39 -13.26 -15.73 22.43
CA LEU A 39 -14.59 -15.35 22.95
C LEU A 39 -15.29 -16.50 23.67
N GLY A 40 -14.89 -17.75 23.42
CA GLY A 40 -15.36 -18.94 24.12
C GLY A 40 -14.52 -19.33 25.34
N ASP A 41 -13.38 -18.67 25.58
CA ASP A 41 -12.44 -19.01 26.66
C ASP A 41 -12.74 -18.20 27.94
N GLU A 42 -13.44 -18.82 28.89
CA GLU A 42 -13.74 -18.22 30.19
C GLU A 42 -12.49 -17.84 31.00
N ALA A 43 -11.40 -18.59 30.88
CA ALA A 43 -10.17 -18.29 31.63
C ALA A 43 -9.51 -17.00 31.11
N LEU A 44 -9.50 -16.83 29.78
CA LEU A 44 -9.01 -15.60 29.16
C LEU A 44 -9.91 -14.40 29.47
N LEU A 45 -11.23 -14.56 29.34
CA LEU A 45 -12.17 -13.46 29.55
C LEU A 45 -12.24 -13.00 31.01
N THR A 46 -11.99 -13.90 31.98
CA THR A 46 -11.98 -13.56 33.41
C THR A 46 -10.63 -13.06 33.92
N ALA A 47 -9.60 -13.00 33.07
CA ALA A 47 -8.30 -12.44 33.41
C ALA A 47 -8.45 -10.97 33.87
N LYS A 48 -8.13 -10.69 35.14
CA LYS A 48 -8.41 -9.37 35.75
C LYS A 48 -7.37 -8.29 35.43
N LYS A 49 -6.12 -8.66 35.14
CA LYS A 49 -4.98 -7.74 35.03
C LYS A 49 -4.19 -8.01 33.75
N PHE A 50 -4.20 -7.05 32.84
CA PHE A 50 -3.44 -7.12 31.60
C PHE A 50 -2.19 -6.26 31.70
N PRO A 51 -0.98 -6.81 31.48
CA PRO A 51 0.23 -6.01 31.36
C PRO A 51 0.13 -5.13 30.11
N VAL A 52 0.50 -3.86 30.23
CA VAL A 52 0.51 -2.92 29.09
C VAL A 52 1.81 -2.13 29.05
N PRO A 53 2.32 -1.77 27.85
CA PRO A 53 3.49 -0.91 27.73
C PRO A 53 3.29 0.43 28.45
N SER A 54 4.34 0.88 29.15
CA SER A 54 4.33 2.11 29.94
C SER A 54 5.75 2.58 30.22
N LYS A 55 5.97 3.89 30.32
CA LYS A 55 7.26 4.46 30.79
C LYS A 55 7.62 3.98 32.21
N LYS A 56 6.59 3.63 33.00
CA LYS A 56 6.76 2.96 34.30
C LYS A 56 6.79 1.44 34.06
N PRO A 57 7.79 0.71 34.61
CA PRO A 57 7.85 -0.74 34.51
C PRO A 57 6.60 -1.40 35.13
N GLU A 58 6.21 -2.55 34.57
CA GLU A 58 5.16 -3.45 35.09
C GLU A 58 3.74 -2.87 35.23
N LYS A 59 3.40 -1.81 34.48
CA LYS A 59 2.03 -1.28 34.50
C LYS A 59 1.03 -2.36 34.07
N LYS A 60 0.05 -2.64 34.93
CA LYS A 60 -1.09 -3.51 34.65
C LYS A 60 -2.37 -2.70 34.66
N VAL A 61 -3.31 -3.05 33.78
CA VAL A 61 -4.63 -2.41 33.69
C VAL A 61 -5.71 -3.43 33.96
N ASN A 62 -6.72 -3.02 34.72
CA ASN A 62 -7.87 -3.87 35.01
C ASN A 62 -8.92 -3.79 33.89
N ARG A 63 -9.52 -4.92 33.54
CA ARG A 63 -10.69 -5.00 32.67
C ARG A 63 -11.69 -5.98 33.26
N THR A 64 -12.98 -5.68 33.11
CA THR A 64 -14.03 -6.65 33.42
C THR A 64 -14.18 -7.66 32.28
N LYS A 65 -14.84 -8.78 32.54
CA LYS A 65 -15.12 -9.82 31.54
C LYS A 65 -15.80 -9.23 30.30
N GLU A 66 -16.80 -8.38 30.51
CA GLU A 66 -17.58 -7.73 29.45
C GLU A 66 -16.70 -6.78 28.62
N GLN A 67 -15.77 -6.08 29.27
CA GLN A 67 -14.82 -5.20 28.59
C GLN A 67 -13.83 -6.00 27.73
N VAL A 68 -13.30 -7.12 28.23
CA VAL A 68 -12.40 -7.99 27.48
C VAL A 68 -13.15 -8.59 26.28
N ALA A 69 -14.35 -9.14 26.49
CA ALA A 69 -15.18 -9.67 25.40
C ALA A 69 -15.45 -8.61 24.33
N LYS A 70 -15.77 -7.37 24.72
CA LYS A 70 -15.98 -6.26 23.77
C LYS A 70 -14.70 -5.89 23.01
N ILE A 71 -13.54 -5.91 23.66
CA ILE A 71 -12.24 -5.66 23.00
C ILE A 71 -11.98 -6.74 21.95
N VAL A 72 -12.11 -8.01 22.32
CA VAL A 72 -11.88 -9.14 21.40
C VAL A 72 -12.87 -9.11 20.23
N GLN A 73 -14.15 -8.84 20.50
CA GLN A 73 -15.17 -8.71 19.47
C GLN A 73 -14.85 -7.55 18.50
N ASN A 74 -14.53 -6.36 19.02
CA ASN A 74 -14.16 -5.21 18.21
C ASN A 74 -12.88 -5.46 17.37
N ALA A 75 -11.89 -6.14 17.95
CA ALA A 75 -10.67 -6.51 17.26
C ALA A 75 -10.96 -7.44 16.08
N LYS A 76 -11.80 -8.46 16.32
CA LYS A 76 -12.24 -9.44 15.31
C LYS A 76 -13.03 -8.79 14.18
N GLU A 77 -14.05 -7.99 14.51
CA GLU A 77 -14.99 -7.46 13.54
C GLU A 77 -14.46 -6.24 12.78
N HIS A 78 -13.53 -5.49 13.36
CA HIS A 78 -13.16 -4.17 12.83
C HIS A 78 -11.65 -3.90 12.81
N GLU A 79 -10.98 -3.89 13.97
CA GLU A 79 -9.63 -3.32 14.08
C GLU A 79 -8.60 -4.11 13.28
N LEU A 80 -8.69 -5.44 13.31
CA LEU A 80 -7.78 -6.32 12.59
C LEU A 80 -7.91 -6.13 11.07
N HIS A 81 -9.13 -6.17 10.55
CA HIS A 81 -9.41 -5.93 9.13
C HIS A 81 -8.87 -4.58 8.65
N LYS A 82 -9.11 -3.50 9.40
CA LYS A 82 -8.62 -2.15 9.07
C LYS A 82 -7.09 -2.07 9.05
N SER A 83 -6.45 -2.69 10.03
CA SER A 83 -4.99 -2.69 10.16
C SER A 83 -4.34 -3.48 9.03
N ILE A 84 -4.86 -4.67 8.73
CA ILE A 84 -4.39 -5.51 7.62
C ILE A 84 -4.59 -4.81 6.28
N PHE A 85 -5.76 -4.22 6.04
CA PHE A 85 -6.04 -3.49 4.81
C PHE A 85 -5.03 -2.36 4.60
N SER A 86 -4.80 -1.55 5.64
CA SER A 86 -3.84 -0.44 5.60
C SER A 86 -2.41 -0.92 5.33
N TYR A 87 -2.01 -2.03 5.95
CA TYR A 87 -0.71 -2.66 5.71
C TYR A 87 -0.57 -3.18 4.27
N LEU A 88 -1.59 -3.85 3.73
CA LEU A 88 -1.58 -4.37 2.36
C LEU A 88 -1.51 -3.26 1.31
N VAL A 89 -2.22 -2.15 1.51
CA VAL A 89 -2.10 -0.96 0.66
C VAL A 89 -0.66 -0.45 0.67
N ALA A 90 -0.03 -0.35 1.84
CA ALA A 90 1.37 0.07 1.94
C ALA A 90 2.34 -0.90 1.23
N GLN A 91 2.08 -2.21 1.27
CA GLN A 91 2.87 -3.20 0.53
C GLN A 91 2.79 -2.98 -0.99
N VAL A 92 1.60 -2.70 -1.53
CA VAL A 92 1.45 -2.41 -2.95
C VAL A 92 2.13 -1.09 -3.32
N GLU A 93 2.02 -0.05 -2.49
CA GLU A 93 2.76 1.22 -2.69
C GLU A 93 4.28 1.00 -2.72
N ALA A 94 4.80 0.15 -1.84
CA ALA A 94 6.21 -0.23 -1.82
C ALA A 94 6.61 -0.98 -3.10
N PHE A 95 5.78 -1.91 -3.60
CA PHE A 95 5.99 -2.55 -4.90
C PHE A 95 6.05 -1.54 -6.05
N LEU A 96 5.09 -0.60 -6.10
CA LEU A 96 5.05 0.44 -7.13
C LEU A 96 6.30 1.32 -7.09
N ASN A 97 6.78 1.65 -5.90
CA ASN A 97 8.02 2.40 -5.72
C ASN A 97 9.24 1.60 -6.18
N GLU A 98 9.37 0.34 -5.76
CA GLU A 98 10.49 -0.53 -6.13
C GLU A 98 10.55 -0.78 -7.64
N VAL A 99 9.41 -1.02 -8.31
CA VAL A 99 9.38 -1.28 -9.76
C VAL A 99 9.73 -0.02 -10.56
N LEU A 100 9.27 1.16 -10.14
CA LEU A 100 9.64 2.43 -10.75
C LEU A 100 11.12 2.75 -10.53
N SER A 101 11.61 2.57 -9.30
CA SER A 101 13.04 2.74 -8.99
C SER A 101 13.90 1.86 -9.89
N LEU A 102 13.49 0.59 -10.04
CA LEU A 102 14.19 -0.36 -10.89
C LEU A 102 14.17 0.07 -12.37
N ALA A 103 13.05 0.59 -12.87
CA ALA A 103 12.95 1.09 -14.24
C ALA A 103 13.81 2.33 -14.47
N LEU A 104 13.88 3.25 -13.50
CA LEU A 104 14.71 4.45 -13.57
C LEU A 104 16.21 4.12 -13.46
N ARG A 105 16.58 3.08 -12.71
CA ARG A 105 17.96 2.54 -12.71
C ARG A 105 18.31 1.84 -14.01
N PHE A 106 17.33 1.21 -14.66
CA PHE A 106 17.52 0.56 -15.94
C PHE A 106 17.78 1.59 -17.05
N ASP A 107 16.93 2.62 -17.11
CA ASP A 107 17.02 3.71 -18.06
C ASP A 107 16.91 5.06 -17.35
N GLU A 108 18.06 5.57 -16.93
CA GLU A 108 18.18 6.84 -16.21
C GLU A 108 17.64 8.03 -17.01
N LYS A 109 17.52 7.93 -18.35
CA LYS A 109 16.95 9.01 -19.16
C LYS A 109 15.48 9.24 -18.82
N LYS A 110 14.78 8.22 -18.33
CA LYS A 110 13.38 8.31 -17.90
C LYS A 110 13.17 9.19 -16.67
N LEU A 111 14.22 9.53 -15.92
CA LEU A 111 14.18 10.59 -14.89
C LEU A 111 13.83 11.97 -15.46
N LYS A 112 13.92 12.15 -16.78
CA LYS A 112 13.51 13.39 -17.46
C LYS A 112 12.01 13.44 -17.76
N THR A 113 11.26 12.37 -17.46
CA THR A 113 9.81 12.33 -17.65
C THR A 113 9.12 13.40 -16.79
N ARG A 114 8.21 14.16 -17.39
CA ARG A 114 7.47 15.23 -16.70
C ARG A 114 5.99 15.07 -16.96
N ILE A 115 5.20 15.26 -15.90
CA ILE A 115 3.75 15.25 -15.90
C ILE A 115 3.26 16.50 -15.18
N GLN A 116 2.24 17.13 -15.76
CA GLN A 116 1.64 18.31 -15.17
C GLN A 116 0.98 17.96 -13.83
N GLY A 117 1.28 18.74 -12.79
CA GLY A 117 0.70 18.55 -11.45
C GLY A 117 1.57 17.73 -10.49
N VAL A 118 2.74 17.24 -10.92
CA VAL A 118 3.77 16.65 -10.04
C VAL A 118 4.97 17.61 -9.97
N ASP A 119 5.51 17.82 -8.77
CA ASP A 119 6.69 18.66 -8.57
C ASP A 119 7.97 17.88 -8.88
N HIS A 120 8.25 17.75 -10.17
CA HIS A 120 9.43 17.06 -10.66
C HIS A 120 10.73 17.83 -10.40
N ILE A 121 11.84 17.10 -10.29
CA ILE A 121 13.17 17.72 -10.15
C ILE A 121 13.52 18.51 -11.42
N LYS A 122 13.66 19.84 -11.30
CA LYS A 122 13.96 20.72 -12.46
C LYS A 122 15.44 21.03 -12.62
N LYS A 123 16.15 21.13 -11.50
CA LYS A 123 17.56 21.53 -11.42
C LYS A 123 18.22 20.77 -10.27
N ILE A 124 19.52 20.54 -10.40
CA ILE A 124 20.35 19.93 -9.36
C ILE A 124 21.27 21.03 -8.83
N ASP A 125 21.36 21.17 -7.50
CA ASP A 125 22.26 22.11 -6.87
C ASP A 125 23.72 21.68 -7.04
N VAL A 126 24.65 22.62 -7.20
CA VAL A 126 26.08 22.30 -7.39
C VAL A 126 26.64 21.55 -6.18
N ASN A 127 26.20 21.87 -4.95
CA ASN A 127 26.63 21.17 -3.75
C ASN A 127 26.16 19.70 -3.79
N GLU A 128 24.95 19.42 -4.28
CA GLU A 128 24.48 18.04 -4.46
C GLU A 128 25.34 17.24 -5.46
N VAL A 129 26.01 17.89 -6.40
CA VAL A 129 26.93 17.23 -7.33
C VAL A 129 28.31 17.01 -6.70
N ILE A 130 28.80 18.00 -5.95
CA ILE A 130 30.15 17.97 -5.33
C ILE A 130 30.19 17.05 -4.12
N ASP A 131 29.16 17.07 -3.28
CA ASP A 131 29.12 16.36 -2.00
C ASP A 131 28.82 14.86 -2.16
N ARG A 132 28.53 14.39 -3.37
CA ARG A 132 28.21 12.98 -3.64
C ARG A 132 29.46 12.20 -4.05
N PRO A 133 29.76 11.07 -3.36
CA PRO A 133 30.91 10.21 -3.67
C PRO A 133 30.97 9.68 -5.11
N SER A 134 29.82 9.53 -5.76
CA SER A 134 29.77 9.01 -7.13
C SER A 134 28.53 9.49 -7.90
N ARG A 135 28.62 9.44 -9.24
CA ARG A 135 27.46 9.64 -10.12
C ARG A 135 26.32 8.69 -9.79
N SER A 136 26.62 7.44 -9.43
CA SER A 136 25.62 6.44 -9.09
C SER A 136 24.80 6.87 -7.88
N GLU A 137 25.47 7.31 -6.80
CA GLU A 137 24.79 7.79 -5.59
C GLU A 137 23.98 9.07 -5.84
N LEU A 138 24.47 9.97 -6.69
CA LEU A 138 23.69 11.12 -7.13
C LEU A 138 22.40 10.67 -7.82
N ILE A 139 22.48 9.77 -8.80
CA ILE A 139 21.30 9.25 -9.52
C ILE A 139 20.31 8.57 -8.57
N GLU A 140 20.79 7.73 -7.64
CA GLU A 140 19.93 7.10 -6.64
C GLU A 140 19.17 8.14 -5.80
N SER A 141 19.87 9.17 -5.32
CA SER A 141 19.22 10.24 -4.54
C SER A 141 18.19 11.03 -5.36
N LEU A 142 18.41 11.18 -6.68
CA LEU A 142 17.45 11.82 -7.57
C LEU A 142 16.22 10.94 -7.81
N ILE A 143 16.42 9.62 -7.98
CA ILE A 143 15.32 8.65 -8.07
C ILE A 143 14.47 8.72 -6.81
N GLU A 144 15.07 8.70 -5.63
CA GLU A 144 14.35 8.76 -4.36
C GLU A 144 13.52 10.05 -4.24
N LYS A 145 14.13 11.21 -4.48
CA LYS A 145 13.43 12.51 -4.43
C LYS A 145 12.27 12.60 -5.42
N GLU A 146 12.49 12.09 -6.63
CA GLU A 146 11.49 12.08 -7.70
C GLU A 146 10.30 11.19 -7.32
N LEU A 147 10.57 9.98 -6.82
CA LEU A 147 9.52 9.06 -6.40
C LEU A 147 8.79 9.54 -5.14
N ILE A 148 9.48 10.15 -4.18
CA ILE A 148 8.83 10.77 -3.02
C ILE A 148 7.80 11.81 -3.50
N SER A 149 8.20 12.71 -4.40
CA SER A 149 7.32 13.75 -4.95
C SER A 149 6.14 13.14 -5.72
N LEU A 150 6.38 12.08 -6.49
CA LEU A 150 5.35 11.34 -7.21
C LEU A 150 4.31 10.72 -6.27
N PHE A 151 4.76 10.03 -5.21
CA PHE A 151 3.86 9.33 -4.29
C PHE A 151 3.08 10.28 -3.37
N TYR A 152 3.53 11.54 -3.21
CA TYR A 152 2.74 12.62 -2.63
C TYR A 152 1.64 13.16 -3.55
N ALA A 153 1.80 13.01 -4.87
CA ALA A 153 0.82 13.46 -5.85
C ALA A 153 -0.44 12.57 -5.88
N ALA A 154 -1.48 13.00 -6.61
CA ALA A 154 -2.71 12.23 -6.76
C ALA A 154 -2.45 10.86 -7.44
N PRO A 155 -3.12 9.77 -7.03
CA PRO A 155 -2.97 8.44 -7.64
C PRO A 155 -3.15 8.38 -9.16
N THR A 156 -3.99 9.25 -9.74
CA THR A 156 -4.14 9.37 -11.20
C THR A 156 -2.85 9.83 -11.87
N LEU A 157 -2.17 10.82 -11.29
CA LEU A 157 -0.87 11.30 -11.77
C LEU A 157 0.23 10.25 -11.56
N GLN A 158 0.14 9.46 -10.48
CA GLN A 158 1.03 8.32 -10.24
C GLN A 158 0.96 7.31 -11.40
N PHE A 159 -0.25 6.97 -11.86
CA PHE A 159 -0.42 6.05 -12.99
C PHE A 159 0.05 6.64 -14.32
N GLN A 160 -0.24 7.91 -14.60
CA GLN A 160 0.27 8.56 -15.81
C GLN A 160 1.80 8.48 -15.88
N TYR A 161 2.49 8.72 -14.75
CA TYR A 161 3.95 8.63 -14.68
C TYR A 161 4.44 7.22 -14.87
N MET A 162 3.77 6.27 -14.21
CA MET A 162 4.13 4.87 -14.26
C MET A 162 3.98 4.28 -15.65
N GLU A 163 2.89 4.58 -16.36
CA GLU A 163 2.67 4.11 -17.73
C GLU A 163 3.78 4.59 -18.68
N ILE A 164 4.23 5.85 -18.56
CA ILE A 164 5.35 6.39 -19.36
C ILE A 164 6.69 5.76 -18.94
N VAL A 165 6.99 5.72 -17.64
CA VAL A 165 8.29 5.25 -17.15
C VAL A 165 8.46 3.74 -17.33
N LEU A 166 7.39 2.97 -17.20
CA LEU A 166 7.42 1.53 -17.44
C LEU A 166 7.17 1.17 -18.90
N ASP A 167 6.75 2.13 -19.73
CA ASP A 167 6.36 1.92 -21.13
C ASP A 167 5.18 0.93 -21.25
N ILE A 168 4.20 1.02 -20.36
CA ILE A 168 3.05 0.11 -20.31
C ILE A 168 1.74 0.89 -20.38
N GLU A 169 0.67 0.17 -20.71
CA GLU A 169 -0.69 0.66 -20.60
C GLU A 169 -1.47 -0.30 -19.69
N LEU A 170 -2.17 0.26 -18.71
CA LEU A 170 -3.02 -0.44 -17.76
C LEU A 170 -4.49 -0.15 -18.02
N GLU A 171 -5.32 -1.16 -17.78
CA GLU A 171 -6.77 -1.06 -17.93
C GLU A 171 -7.36 -0.02 -16.94
N GLU A 172 -8.29 0.83 -17.40
CA GLU A 172 -8.88 1.89 -16.57
C GLU A 172 -9.60 1.35 -15.33
N ASP A 173 -10.29 0.22 -15.44
CA ASP A 173 -10.97 -0.43 -14.30
C ASP A 173 -9.96 -0.83 -13.21
N LEU A 174 -8.77 -1.28 -13.61
CA LEU A 174 -7.70 -1.66 -12.69
C LEU A 174 -7.12 -0.44 -11.97
N LYS A 175 -6.90 0.65 -12.72
CA LYS A 175 -6.44 1.94 -12.16
C LYS A 175 -7.48 2.49 -11.18
N SER A 176 -8.74 2.53 -11.59
CA SER A 176 -9.84 3.08 -10.78
C SER A 176 -10.07 2.28 -9.49
N SER A 177 -10.01 0.95 -9.58
CA SER A 177 -10.08 0.08 -8.40
C SER A 177 -8.97 0.37 -7.39
N TRP A 178 -7.73 0.57 -7.85
CA TRP A 178 -6.62 0.94 -6.95
C TRP A 178 -6.78 2.32 -6.33
N ILE A 179 -7.28 3.30 -7.10
CA ILE A 179 -7.54 4.66 -6.61
C ILE A 179 -8.58 4.63 -5.49
N GLU A 180 -9.66 3.86 -5.68
CA GLU A 180 -10.70 3.67 -4.65
C GLU A 180 -10.14 3.00 -3.40
N ILE A 181 -9.36 1.92 -3.55
CA ILE A 181 -8.70 1.22 -2.44
C ILE A 181 -7.80 2.17 -1.63
N LYS A 182 -6.99 3.01 -2.30
CA LYS A 182 -6.16 4.03 -1.63
C LYS A 182 -7.01 5.07 -0.91
N ALA A 183 -8.06 5.57 -1.55
CA ALA A 183 -8.97 6.55 -0.93
C ALA A 183 -9.67 5.94 0.31
N SER A 184 -10.05 4.67 0.24
CA SER A 184 -10.58 3.90 1.36
C SER A 184 -9.58 3.80 2.51
N ARG A 185 -8.29 3.50 2.23
CA ARG A 185 -7.24 3.49 3.25
C ARG A 185 -7.12 4.85 3.94
N ASP A 186 -7.09 5.93 3.17
CA ASP A 186 -6.96 7.28 3.71
C ASP A 186 -8.11 7.60 4.69
N LEU A 187 -9.34 7.21 4.36
CA LEU A 187 -10.49 7.37 5.28
C LEU A 187 -10.37 6.53 6.55
N LEU A 188 -9.88 5.29 6.44
CA LEU A 188 -9.71 4.38 7.56
C LEU A 188 -8.68 4.93 8.56
N VAL A 189 -7.59 5.50 8.06
CA VAL A 189 -6.49 6.04 8.88
C VAL A 189 -6.83 7.42 9.44
N HIS A 190 -7.47 8.29 8.67
CA HIS A 190 -7.58 9.71 9.01
C HIS A 190 -8.97 10.18 9.46
N ASN A 191 -10.04 9.46 9.14
CA ASN A 191 -11.41 9.97 9.34
C ASN A 191 -12.37 8.96 10.00
N SER A 192 -11.85 8.01 10.78
CA SER A 192 -12.66 6.97 11.44
C SER A 192 -13.64 6.25 10.49
N SER A 193 -13.25 6.10 9.22
CA SER A 193 -14.08 5.51 8.16
C SER A 193 -15.30 6.34 7.73
N LEU A 194 -15.40 7.64 8.04
CA LEU A 194 -16.50 8.49 7.56
C LEU A 194 -16.21 9.02 6.14
N ILE A 195 -17.14 8.82 5.22
CA ILE A 195 -17.04 9.32 3.84
C ILE A 195 -17.11 10.84 3.83
N ASN A 196 -16.13 11.48 3.18
CA ASN A 196 -16.05 12.93 3.03
C ASN A 196 -15.91 13.32 1.55
N ARG A 197 -16.00 14.62 1.26
CA ARG A 197 -15.87 15.15 -0.12
C ARG A 197 -14.55 14.78 -0.80
N ILE A 198 -13.47 14.65 -0.03
CA ILE A 198 -12.15 14.28 -0.56
C ILE A 198 -12.19 12.84 -1.10
N TYR A 199 -12.81 11.91 -0.36
CA TYR A 199 -13.00 10.54 -0.84
C TYR A 199 -13.87 10.50 -2.09
N ILE A 200 -15.04 11.15 -2.08
CA ILE A 200 -15.97 11.14 -3.23
C ILE A 200 -15.27 11.68 -4.48
N LYS A 201 -14.51 12.78 -4.33
CA LYS A 201 -13.73 13.36 -5.43
C LYS A 201 -12.63 12.43 -5.95
N LYS A 202 -12.01 11.62 -5.08
CA LYS A 202 -10.95 10.67 -5.47
C LYS A 202 -11.54 9.41 -6.12
N ALA A 203 -12.59 8.83 -5.53
CA ALA A 203 -13.18 7.57 -5.94
C ALA A 203 -14.10 7.72 -7.16
N VAL A 204 -14.67 8.90 -7.38
CA VAL A 204 -15.56 9.22 -8.52
C VAL A 204 -16.65 8.15 -8.65
N ASP A 205 -16.71 7.44 -9.78
CA ASP A 205 -17.74 6.43 -10.08
C ASP A 205 -17.60 5.16 -9.23
N PHE A 206 -16.47 4.99 -8.53
CA PHE A 206 -16.20 3.86 -7.64
C PHE A 206 -16.48 4.19 -6.17
N ALA A 207 -17.03 5.38 -5.87
CA ALA A 207 -17.40 5.75 -4.51
C ALA A 207 -18.44 4.77 -3.94
N ARG A 208 -18.17 4.21 -2.75
CA ARG A 208 -18.99 3.16 -2.13
C ARG A 208 -20.11 3.68 -1.21
N GLY A 209 -20.39 4.98 -1.26
CA GLY A 209 -21.41 5.61 -0.42
C GLY A 209 -21.42 7.13 -0.51
N SER A 210 -22.33 7.73 0.25
CA SER A 210 -22.56 9.17 0.30
C SER A 210 -21.80 9.86 1.43
N GLU A 211 -21.62 11.18 1.33
CA GLU A 211 -20.98 12.00 2.37
C GLU A 211 -21.66 11.79 3.74
N GLY A 212 -20.86 11.62 4.79
CA GLY A 212 -21.32 11.38 6.16
C GLY A 212 -21.64 9.92 6.49
N GLN A 213 -21.70 9.02 5.50
CA GLN A 213 -21.88 7.59 5.76
C GLN A 213 -20.58 6.94 6.23
N LYS A 214 -20.70 5.86 7.01
CA LYS A 214 -19.56 5.04 7.41
C LYS A 214 -19.21 4.08 6.26
N LEU A 215 -17.97 4.13 5.82
CA LEU A 215 -17.40 3.21 4.85
C LEU A 215 -17.39 1.80 5.46
N ILE A 216 -18.07 0.87 4.79
CA ILE A 216 -18.17 -0.53 5.24
C ILE A 216 -16.95 -1.30 4.73
N MET A 217 -16.29 -2.02 5.63
CA MET A 217 -15.13 -2.87 5.35
C MET A 217 -15.49 -4.30 5.72
N ASP A 218 -16.29 -4.95 4.88
CA ASP A 218 -16.67 -6.34 5.08
C ASP A 218 -15.66 -7.31 4.43
N ARG A 219 -15.89 -8.60 4.64
CA ARG A 219 -15.04 -9.66 4.10
C ARG A 219 -15.04 -9.69 2.57
N ASN A 220 -16.15 -9.36 1.93
CA ASN A 220 -16.26 -9.40 0.48
C ASN A 220 -15.40 -8.32 -0.15
N TYR A 221 -15.53 -7.08 0.33
CA TYR A 221 -14.71 -5.96 -0.11
C TYR A 221 -13.22 -6.18 0.17
N MET A 222 -12.88 -6.77 1.34
CA MET A 222 -11.51 -7.16 1.62
C MET A 222 -10.98 -8.13 0.57
N ASN A 223 -11.68 -9.24 0.31
CA ASN A 223 -11.25 -10.26 -0.65
C ASN A 223 -11.10 -9.69 -2.07
N GLU A 224 -12.06 -8.87 -2.50
CA GLU A 224 -12.03 -8.19 -3.79
C GLU A 224 -10.83 -7.23 -3.89
N SER A 225 -10.60 -6.43 -2.85
CA SER A 225 -9.46 -5.51 -2.79
C SER A 225 -8.13 -6.25 -2.89
N LEU A 226 -7.97 -7.38 -2.17
CA LEU A 226 -6.77 -8.21 -2.25
C LEU A 226 -6.58 -8.80 -3.66
N ALA A 227 -7.65 -9.25 -4.30
CA ALA A 227 -7.59 -9.74 -5.67
C ALA A 227 -7.16 -8.63 -6.64
N ASN A 228 -7.71 -7.42 -6.50
CA ASN A 228 -7.35 -6.25 -7.31
C ASN A 228 -5.90 -5.82 -7.08
N MET A 229 -5.41 -5.80 -5.84
CA MET A 229 -4.00 -5.53 -5.51
C MET A 229 -3.06 -6.53 -6.18
N LYS A 230 -3.37 -7.84 -6.10
CA LYS A 230 -2.57 -8.90 -6.75
C LYS A 230 -2.62 -8.78 -8.27
N SER A 231 -3.80 -8.45 -8.83
CA SER A 231 -3.99 -8.20 -10.26
C SER A 231 -3.12 -7.02 -10.72
N LEU A 232 -3.10 -5.91 -9.97
CA LEU A 232 -2.27 -4.74 -10.28
C LEU A 232 -0.79 -5.10 -10.35
N ILE A 233 -0.26 -5.76 -9.30
CA ILE A 233 1.11 -6.27 -9.26
C ILE A 233 1.39 -7.18 -10.46
N GLY A 234 0.49 -8.13 -10.72
CA GLY A 234 0.64 -9.09 -11.81
C GLY A 234 0.66 -8.43 -13.19
N ARG A 235 -0.28 -7.52 -13.45
CA ARG A 235 -0.45 -6.82 -14.73
C ARG A 235 0.74 -5.92 -15.03
N ILE A 236 1.19 -5.11 -14.07
CA ILE A 236 2.39 -4.27 -14.22
C ILE A 236 3.59 -5.14 -14.62
N SER A 237 3.91 -6.15 -13.82
CA SER A 237 5.06 -7.00 -14.08
C SER A 237 4.96 -7.76 -15.41
N SER A 238 3.78 -8.29 -15.75
CA SER A 238 3.58 -8.99 -17.02
C SER A 238 3.69 -8.09 -18.23
N ARG A 239 3.20 -6.84 -18.17
CA ARG A 239 3.31 -5.87 -19.27
C ARG A 239 4.78 -5.46 -19.49
N VAL A 240 5.50 -5.14 -18.42
CA VAL A 240 6.94 -4.84 -18.47
C VAL A 240 7.73 -6.00 -19.10
N GLN A 241 7.44 -7.24 -18.69
CA GLN A 241 8.10 -8.43 -19.25
C GLN A 241 7.68 -8.76 -20.69
N LYS A 242 6.50 -8.32 -21.16
CA LYS A 242 6.03 -8.56 -22.52
C LYS A 242 6.69 -7.63 -23.53
N ASN A 243 6.88 -6.35 -23.19
CA ASN A 243 7.62 -5.38 -24.01
C ASN A 243 9.05 -5.85 -24.31
N ALA A 244 9.61 -6.70 -23.44
CA ALA A 244 10.88 -7.37 -23.65
C ALA A 244 10.94 -8.24 -24.91
N LYS A 245 9.83 -8.90 -25.26
CA LYS A 245 9.72 -9.93 -26.29
C LYS A 245 9.34 -9.36 -27.66
N SER A 246 8.89 -8.11 -27.69
CA SER A 246 8.43 -7.40 -28.89
C SER A 246 9.53 -6.53 -29.53
N ALA A 247 10.72 -6.48 -28.92
CA ALA A 247 11.88 -5.70 -29.34
C ALA A 247 13.16 -6.53 -29.21
#